data_AF-A0AA38II14-F1
#
_entry.id   AF-A0AA38II14-F1
#
_cell.length_a   1.000
_cell.length_b   1.000
_cell.length_c   1.000
_cell.angle_alpha   90.00
_cell.angle_beta   90.00
_cell.angle_gamma   90.00
#
_symmetry.space_group_name_H-M   'P 1'
#
loop_
_entity.id
_entity.type
_entity.pdbx_description
1 polymer ?
#
loop_
_entity_poly.entity_id
_entity_poly.type
_entity_poly.pdbx_seq_one_letter_code
_entity_poly.pdbx_strand_id
1 'polypeptide(L)'
;MEKKFVIRNSPATDAFEHPQTRNIYNMCAIVFLGLSLYTLGNEYLTTGRVTFGFEVIKTCFVHLDKAIFIWSCCFASVCALFFVFKVWLSLRTYARGMAIVYDRLGLACLVLYYFYSFKLATDAVRYFSFNFSCILIVTLEQTRFLMKVHAFVRSKASEELPRLSFSNYLYFLFAPTLIYRDAYPRTKTINWNFVTQSFLEWVAGFFAFVFCAMNCFPTSERWAQKFTVNEVLLLILEKTGYALIILTGIFVTLWHSFHNFWAEILQFGDRLFYSDWWNEHTYNGWLVKWNKVVQDWLYYYVYLEFRKHICDNVLLAKLTVFLLSFVVHEWVVFCCTGGLVPVTFFVFVVVGLPLTFFEIPKNMFTVVIFWCSFILAFFSAFTVFSLEWYARSQSPVTNPTFWDFVVPRFLTCDCVLKI
;
A
#
# COMPACT_ATOMS: atom_id res chain seq x y z
N MET A 1 -5.13 -23.45 12.11
CA MET A 1 -6.46 -23.07 11.60
C MET A 1 -6.28 -22.30 10.30
N GLU A 2 -7.25 -22.39 9.41
CA GLU A 2 -7.22 -21.79 8.08
C GLU A 2 -8.28 -20.68 7.96
N LYS A 3 -8.01 -19.64 7.14
CA LYS A 3 -9.01 -18.58 6.89
C LYS A 3 -10.24 -19.18 6.22
N LYS A 4 -11.40 -18.98 6.84
CA LYS A 4 -12.71 -19.29 6.27
C LYS A 4 -13.27 -18.04 5.57
N PHE A 5 -13.47 -18.16 4.27
CA PHE A 5 -14.14 -17.14 3.46
C PHE A 5 -15.65 -17.34 3.54
N VAL A 6 -16.39 -16.26 3.78
CA VAL A 6 -17.86 -16.27 3.87
C VAL A 6 -18.43 -15.12 3.04
N ILE A 7 -19.64 -15.27 2.52
CA ILE A 7 -20.33 -14.17 1.85
C ILE A 7 -20.72 -13.15 2.92
N ARG A 8 -20.21 -11.92 2.81
CA ARG A 8 -20.53 -10.80 3.70
C ARG A 8 -20.16 -9.48 3.05
N ASN A 9 -20.84 -8.43 3.49
CA ASN A 9 -20.54 -7.05 3.09
C ASN A 9 -19.29 -6.52 3.79
N SER A 10 -18.81 -5.37 3.31
CA SER A 10 -17.77 -4.63 4.00
C SER A 10 -18.38 -3.90 5.21
N PRO A 11 -17.66 -3.76 6.35
CA PRO A 11 -18.23 -3.19 7.56
C PRO A 11 -18.80 -1.78 7.39
N ALA A 12 -18.20 -0.95 6.54
CA ALA A 12 -18.75 0.38 6.30
C ALA A 12 -20.04 0.34 5.47
N THR A 13 -20.20 -0.62 4.55
CA THR A 13 -21.47 -0.81 3.82
C THR A 13 -22.61 -1.06 4.79
N ASP A 14 -22.41 -1.99 5.74
CA ASP A 14 -23.42 -2.30 6.76
C ASP A 14 -23.62 -1.11 7.71
N ALA A 15 -22.55 -0.42 8.08
CA ALA A 15 -22.64 0.74 8.98
C ALA A 15 -23.40 1.92 8.36
N PHE A 16 -23.29 2.13 7.05
CA PHE A 16 -23.97 3.21 6.32
C PHE A 16 -25.48 2.96 6.12
N GLU A 17 -25.98 1.77 6.42
CA GLU A 17 -27.43 1.54 6.51
C GLU A 17 -28.04 2.28 7.72
N HIS A 18 -27.26 2.50 8.77
CA HIS A 18 -27.72 3.22 9.95
C HIS A 18 -27.76 4.74 9.69
N PRO A 19 -28.88 5.43 9.97
CA PRO A 19 -29.06 6.85 9.62
C PRO A 19 -27.98 7.78 10.18
N GLN A 20 -27.51 7.54 11.41
CA GLN A 20 -26.49 8.38 12.04
C GLN A 20 -25.13 8.29 11.32
N THR A 21 -24.70 7.08 10.97
CA THR A 21 -23.43 6.87 10.24
C THR A 21 -23.52 7.45 8.83
N ARG A 22 -24.68 7.28 8.17
CA ARG A 22 -24.93 7.88 6.87
C ARG A 22 -24.86 9.41 6.90
N ASN A 23 -25.36 10.03 7.97
CA ASN A 23 -25.24 11.48 8.14
C ASN A 23 -23.78 11.92 8.30
N ILE A 24 -22.96 11.17 9.04
CA ILE A 24 -21.51 11.45 9.16
C ILE A 24 -20.85 11.36 7.78
N TYR A 25 -21.14 10.31 7.01
CA TYR A 25 -20.64 10.17 5.64
C TYR A 25 -21.02 11.38 4.76
N ASN A 26 -22.29 11.79 4.80
CA ASN A 26 -22.77 12.96 4.06
C ASN A 26 -22.05 14.25 4.49
N MET A 27 -21.81 14.45 5.80
CA MET A 27 -21.05 15.59 6.30
C MET A 27 -19.62 15.60 5.79
N CYS A 28 -18.93 14.45 5.82
CA CYS A 28 -17.58 14.32 5.26
C CYS A 28 -17.58 14.63 3.76
N ALA A 29 -18.57 14.15 3.00
CA ALA A 29 -18.72 14.45 1.59
C ALA A 29 -18.94 15.95 1.32
N ILE A 30 -19.74 16.64 2.15
CA ILE A 30 -19.97 18.09 2.03
C ILE A 30 -18.69 18.88 2.34
N VAL A 31 -17.97 18.53 3.41
CA VAL A 31 -16.66 19.15 3.73
C VAL A 31 -15.71 18.99 2.55
N PHE A 32 -15.70 17.80 1.95
CA PHE A 32 -14.86 17.51 0.80
C PHE A 32 -15.25 18.35 -0.44
N LEU A 33 -16.54 18.47 -0.74
CA LEU A 33 -17.03 19.34 -1.81
C LEU A 33 -16.66 20.81 -1.54
N GLY A 34 -16.78 21.28 -0.30
CA GLY A 34 -16.38 22.62 0.11
C GLY A 34 -14.89 22.89 -0.12
N LEU A 35 -14.01 21.95 0.25
CA LEU A 35 -12.57 22.05 -0.02
C LEU A 35 -12.25 22.06 -1.50
N SER A 36 -12.95 21.23 -2.29
CA SER A 36 -12.79 21.20 -3.75
C SER A 36 -13.16 22.55 -4.37
N LEU A 37 -14.31 23.12 -3.98
CA LEU A 37 -14.76 24.43 -4.43
C LEU A 37 -13.80 25.54 -4.00
N TYR A 38 -13.25 25.47 -2.79
CA TYR A 38 -12.23 26.41 -2.32
C TYR A 38 -10.98 26.35 -3.22
N THR A 39 -10.47 25.16 -3.52
CA THR A 39 -9.29 25.01 -4.37
C THR A 39 -9.52 25.53 -5.79
N LEU A 40 -10.66 25.17 -6.40
CA LEU A 40 -11.01 25.63 -7.75
C LEU A 40 -11.21 27.15 -7.78
N GLY A 41 -11.87 27.71 -6.76
CA GLY A 41 -12.07 29.15 -6.63
C GLY A 41 -10.74 29.89 -6.44
N ASN A 42 -9.87 29.39 -5.56
CA ASN A 42 -8.55 29.97 -5.33
C ASN A 42 -7.67 29.92 -6.60
N GLU A 43 -7.69 28.81 -7.33
CA GLU A 43 -6.98 28.67 -8.61
C GLU A 43 -7.48 29.69 -9.65
N TYR A 44 -8.80 29.81 -9.80
CA TYR A 44 -9.40 30.79 -10.71
C TYR A 44 -9.03 32.24 -10.35
N LEU A 45 -9.13 32.58 -9.06
CA LEU A 45 -8.86 33.94 -8.59
C LEU A 45 -7.37 34.32 -8.69
N THR A 46 -6.46 33.35 -8.59
CA THR A 46 -5.01 33.61 -8.64
C THR A 46 -4.44 33.54 -10.06
N THR A 47 -4.91 32.62 -10.90
CA THR A 47 -4.33 32.36 -12.22
C THR A 47 -5.24 32.77 -13.39
N GLY A 48 -6.52 33.06 -13.12
CA GLY A 48 -7.53 33.32 -14.15
C GLY A 48 -8.01 32.07 -14.90
N ARG A 49 -7.62 30.86 -14.48
CA ARG A 49 -7.99 29.59 -15.11
C ARG A 49 -8.30 28.52 -14.05
N VAL A 50 -9.05 27.49 -14.44
CA VAL A 50 -9.34 26.32 -13.60
C VAL A 50 -8.83 25.07 -14.30
N THR A 51 -7.87 24.37 -13.71
CA THR A 51 -7.28 23.15 -14.31
C THR A 51 -7.84 21.87 -13.72
N PHE A 52 -8.71 21.95 -12.70
CA PHE A 52 -9.30 20.79 -12.01
C PHE A 52 -8.26 19.78 -11.50
N GLY A 53 -7.03 20.23 -11.23
CA GLY A 53 -5.93 19.36 -10.82
C GLY A 53 -5.37 18.47 -11.93
N PHE A 54 -5.82 18.61 -13.19
CA PHE A 54 -5.34 17.78 -14.30
C PHE A 54 -3.85 17.97 -14.57
N GLU A 55 -3.29 19.16 -14.35
CA GLU A 55 -1.85 19.39 -14.49
C GLU A 55 -1.04 18.62 -13.44
N VAL A 56 -1.53 18.55 -12.19
CA VAL A 56 -0.91 17.74 -11.14
C VAL A 56 -1.00 16.27 -11.50
N ILE A 57 -2.17 15.80 -11.93
CA ILE A 57 -2.34 14.40 -12.37
C ILE A 57 -1.39 14.09 -13.52
N LYS A 58 -1.34 14.93 -14.55
CA LYS A 58 -0.46 14.73 -15.70
C LYS A 58 1.01 14.68 -15.28
N THR A 59 1.42 15.54 -14.36
CA THR A 59 2.77 15.55 -13.81
C THR A 59 3.05 14.28 -13.00
N CYS A 60 2.16 13.87 -12.10
CA CYS A 60 2.36 12.67 -11.28
C CYS A 60 2.43 11.36 -12.09
N PHE A 61 1.74 11.31 -13.23
CA PHE A 61 1.61 10.12 -14.10
C PHE A 61 2.47 10.22 -15.39
N VAL A 62 3.52 11.04 -15.40
CA VAL A 62 4.48 11.05 -16.51
C VAL A 62 5.08 9.65 -16.69
N HIS A 63 5.09 9.18 -17.95
CA HIS A 63 5.50 7.83 -18.35
C HIS A 63 4.59 6.68 -17.87
N LEU A 64 3.30 6.96 -17.65
CA LEU A 64 2.30 5.92 -17.33
C LEU A 64 2.27 4.77 -18.35
N ASP A 65 2.45 5.06 -19.63
CA ASP A 65 2.57 4.06 -20.71
C ASP A 65 3.67 3.02 -20.41
N LYS A 66 4.85 3.48 -19.99
CA LYS A 66 5.96 2.60 -19.62
C LYS A 66 5.69 1.87 -18.31
N ALA A 67 5.02 2.49 -17.34
CA ALA A 67 4.61 1.83 -16.11
C ALA A 67 3.61 0.69 -16.38
N ILE A 68 2.64 0.89 -17.29
CA ILE A 68 1.71 -0.14 -17.75
C ILE A 68 2.44 -1.27 -18.49
N PHE A 69 3.44 -0.93 -19.31
CA PHE A 69 4.29 -1.94 -19.96
C PHE A 69 5.03 -2.81 -18.93
N ILE A 70 5.68 -2.19 -17.93
CA ILE A 70 6.35 -2.91 -16.85
C ILE A 70 5.37 -3.77 -16.06
N TRP A 71 4.20 -3.22 -15.71
CA TRP A 71 3.15 -3.99 -15.05
C TRP A 71 2.73 -5.22 -15.86
N SER A 72 2.57 -5.06 -17.18
CA SER A 72 2.19 -6.16 -18.09
C SER A 72 3.26 -7.25 -18.15
N CYS A 73 4.54 -6.87 -18.16
CA CYS A 73 5.67 -7.80 -18.08
C CYS A 73 5.69 -8.56 -16.74
N CYS A 74 5.48 -7.86 -15.62
CA CYS A 74 5.38 -8.50 -14.30
C CYS A 74 4.16 -9.41 -14.19
N PHE A 75 3.03 -9.02 -14.77
CA PHE A 75 1.83 -9.85 -14.81
C PHE A 75 2.06 -11.12 -15.66
N ALA A 76 2.71 -10.99 -16.81
CA ALA A 76 3.08 -12.12 -17.66
C ALA A 76 4.06 -13.08 -16.96
N SER A 77 5.04 -12.55 -16.21
CA SER A 77 6.00 -13.39 -15.47
C SER A 77 5.32 -14.18 -14.35
N VAL A 78 4.36 -13.57 -13.64
CA VAL A 78 3.54 -14.25 -12.64
C VAL A 78 2.66 -15.32 -13.27
N CYS A 79 2.06 -15.06 -14.43
CA CYS A 79 1.34 -16.07 -15.19
C CYS A 79 2.25 -17.23 -15.62
N ALA A 80 3.47 -16.95 -16.07
CA ALA A 80 4.46 -17.95 -16.46
C ALA A 80 4.88 -18.84 -15.27
N LEU A 81 4.98 -18.27 -14.06
CA LEU A 81 5.35 -19.00 -12.85
C LEU A 81 4.40 -20.15 -12.53
N PHE A 82 3.11 -20.04 -12.87
CA PHE A 82 2.17 -21.16 -12.74
C PHE A 82 2.63 -22.39 -13.55
N PHE A 83 3.09 -22.18 -14.78
CA PHE A 83 3.57 -23.27 -15.63
C PHE A 83 4.91 -23.82 -15.14
N VAL A 84 5.81 -22.96 -14.64
CA VAL A 84 7.05 -23.39 -14.00
C VAL A 84 6.76 -24.26 -12.77
N PHE A 85 5.80 -23.87 -11.94
CA PHE A 85 5.36 -24.67 -10.78
C PHE A 85 4.80 -26.03 -11.22
N LYS A 86 4.02 -26.07 -12.30
CA LYS A 86 3.50 -27.33 -12.86
C LYS A 86 4.62 -28.25 -13.35
N VAL A 87 5.66 -27.71 -13.98
CA VAL A 87 6.85 -28.46 -14.40
C VAL A 87 7.60 -29.00 -13.18
N TRP A 88 7.87 -28.17 -12.18
CA TRP A 88 8.50 -28.59 -10.92
C TRP A 88 7.74 -29.76 -10.27
N LEU A 89 6.41 -29.65 -10.18
CA LEU A 89 5.56 -30.70 -9.63
C LEU A 89 5.65 -32.01 -10.44
N SER A 90 5.67 -31.92 -11.77
CA SER A 90 5.81 -33.09 -12.65
C SER A 90 7.16 -33.79 -12.49
N LEU A 91 8.25 -33.03 -12.39
CA LEU A 91 9.60 -33.59 -12.17
C LEU A 91 9.72 -34.26 -10.81
N ARG A 92 9.21 -33.60 -9.76
CA ARG A 92 9.16 -34.12 -8.39
C ARG A 92 8.40 -35.45 -8.29
N THR A 93 7.27 -35.56 -8.99
CA THR A 93 6.40 -36.76 -8.96
C THR A 93 6.92 -37.91 -9.83
N TYR A 94 7.51 -37.61 -10.99
CA TYR A 94 8.11 -38.61 -11.88
C TYR A 94 9.35 -39.25 -11.26
N ALA A 95 10.27 -38.43 -10.76
CA ALA A 95 11.54 -38.89 -10.20
C ALA A 95 11.53 -38.78 -8.67
N ARG A 96 10.67 -39.56 -8.01
CA ARG A 96 10.48 -39.53 -6.54
C ARG A 96 11.78 -39.69 -5.76
N GLY A 97 12.72 -40.50 -6.25
CA GLY A 97 14.05 -40.68 -5.62
C GLY A 97 14.92 -39.41 -5.59
N MET A 98 14.65 -38.44 -6.48
CA MET A 98 15.36 -37.16 -6.58
C MET A 98 14.50 -35.97 -6.13
N ALA A 99 13.35 -36.21 -5.50
CA ALA A 99 12.40 -35.17 -5.10
C ALA A 99 13.06 -34.05 -4.27
N ILE A 100 13.92 -34.41 -3.32
CA ILE A 100 14.65 -33.43 -2.47
C ILE A 100 15.51 -32.48 -3.31
N VAL A 101 16.13 -32.98 -4.38
CA VAL A 101 16.96 -32.16 -5.28
C VAL A 101 16.09 -31.18 -6.03
N TYR A 102 14.97 -31.64 -6.60
CA TYR A 102 14.01 -30.77 -7.28
C TYR A 102 13.36 -29.74 -6.34
N ASP A 103 13.09 -30.11 -5.08
CA ASP A 103 12.56 -29.20 -4.06
C ASP A 103 13.58 -28.10 -3.73
N ARG A 104 14.87 -28.44 -3.54
CA ARG A 104 15.95 -27.47 -3.31
C ARG A 104 16.19 -26.56 -4.51
N LEU A 105 16.19 -27.11 -5.73
CA LEU A 105 16.33 -26.33 -6.95
C LEU A 105 15.13 -25.38 -7.14
N GLY A 106 13.91 -25.88 -6.96
CA GLY A 106 12.69 -25.07 -7.04
C GLY A 106 12.70 -23.92 -6.03
N LEU A 107 13.13 -24.20 -4.79
CA LEU A 107 13.29 -23.17 -3.76
C LEU A 107 14.34 -22.12 -4.15
N ALA A 108 15.51 -22.56 -4.64
CA ALA A 108 16.56 -21.63 -5.10
C ALA A 108 16.06 -20.74 -6.25
N CYS A 109 15.35 -21.32 -7.24
CA CYS A 109 14.74 -20.58 -8.33
C CYS A 109 13.69 -19.57 -7.81
N LEU A 110 12.87 -19.94 -6.82
CA LEU A 110 11.86 -19.05 -6.25
C LEU A 110 12.50 -17.88 -5.49
N VAL A 111 13.55 -18.12 -4.71
CA VAL A 111 14.29 -17.06 -4.00
C VAL A 111 14.95 -16.10 -4.99
N LEU A 112 15.59 -16.64 -6.03
CA LEU A 112 16.15 -15.82 -7.12
C LEU A 112 15.06 -15.01 -7.81
N TYR A 113 13.90 -15.60 -8.09
CA TYR A 113 12.76 -14.91 -8.68
C TYR A 113 12.31 -13.71 -7.82
N TYR A 114 12.21 -13.86 -6.50
CA TYR A 114 11.88 -12.74 -5.60
C TYR A 114 12.93 -11.64 -5.65
N PHE A 115 14.20 -12.00 -5.55
CA PHE A 115 15.30 -11.03 -5.60
C PHE A 115 15.31 -10.24 -6.92
N TYR A 116 15.26 -10.95 -8.05
CA TYR A 116 15.25 -10.32 -9.37
C TYR A 116 13.98 -9.51 -9.63
N SER A 117 12.83 -9.90 -9.07
CA SER A 117 11.58 -9.13 -9.20
C SER A 117 11.66 -7.77 -8.51
N PHE A 118 12.15 -7.72 -7.27
CA PHE A 118 12.38 -6.44 -6.57
C PHE A 118 13.45 -5.60 -7.28
N LYS A 119 14.55 -6.23 -7.69
CA LYS A 119 15.62 -5.54 -8.43
C LYS A 119 15.12 -4.94 -9.75
N LEU A 120 14.36 -5.70 -10.54
CA LEU A 120 13.82 -5.25 -11.82
C LEU A 120 12.90 -4.04 -11.64
N ALA A 121 12.02 -4.06 -10.63
CA ALA A 121 11.16 -2.92 -10.33
C ALA A 121 11.98 -1.67 -9.94
N THR A 122 13.01 -1.81 -9.11
CA THR A 122 13.90 -0.68 -8.75
C THR A 122 14.69 -0.16 -9.96
N ASP A 123 15.22 -1.06 -10.80
CA ASP A 123 15.98 -0.69 -12.00
C ASP A 123 15.06 0.00 -13.02
N ALA A 124 13.82 -0.48 -13.21
CA ALA A 124 12.83 0.13 -14.08
C ALA A 124 12.44 1.55 -13.62
N VAL A 125 12.24 1.74 -12.31
CA VAL A 125 11.96 3.06 -11.71
C VAL A 125 13.06 4.07 -12.05
N ARG A 126 14.32 3.67 -11.92
CA ARG A 126 15.47 4.54 -12.20
C ARG A 126 15.66 4.76 -13.70
N TYR A 127 15.60 3.70 -14.49
CA TYR A 127 15.84 3.76 -15.93
C TYR A 127 14.84 4.66 -16.65
N PHE A 128 13.56 4.55 -16.31
CA PHE A 128 12.51 5.38 -16.90
C PHE A 128 12.30 6.71 -16.20
N SER A 129 13.00 6.95 -15.08
CA SER A 129 12.86 8.16 -14.24
C SER A 129 11.38 8.45 -13.94
N PHE A 130 10.68 7.45 -13.41
CA PHE A 130 9.24 7.57 -13.13
C PHE A 130 8.95 8.67 -12.11
N ASN A 131 7.81 9.34 -12.29
CA ASN A 131 7.26 10.24 -11.27
C ASN A 131 6.53 9.45 -10.18
N PHE A 132 6.29 10.10 -9.05
CA PHE A 132 5.85 9.49 -7.79
C PHE A 132 4.71 8.47 -7.95
N SER A 133 3.64 8.80 -8.69
CA SER A 133 2.51 7.88 -8.86
C SER A 133 2.84 6.65 -9.70
N CYS A 134 3.65 6.79 -10.76
CA CYS A 134 4.11 5.66 -11.56
C CYS A 134 5.05 4.73 -10.75
N ILE A 135 5.89 5.30 -9.88
CA ILE A 135 6.72 4.52 -8.95
C ILE A 135 5.83 3.68 -8.03
N LEU A 136 4.80 4.30 -7.42
CA LEU A 136 3.86 3.60 -6.54
C LEU A 136 3.13 2.47 -7.28
N ILE A 137 2.65 2.71 -8.52
CA ILE A 137 2.00 1.66 -9.32
C ILE A 137 2.94 0.45 -9.48
N VAL A 138 4.16 0.67 -9.96
CA VAL A 138 5.11 -0.42 -10.24
C VAL A 138 5.50 -1.16 -8.95
N THR A 139 5.83 -0.43 -7.89
CA THR A 139 6.34 -1.03 -6.64
C THR A 139 5.26 -1.73 -5.82
N LEU A 140 4.06 -1.13 -5.70
CA LEU A 140 2.94 -1.74 -4.97
C LEU A 140 2.39 -2.96 -5.71
N GLU A 141 2.25 -2.89 -7.04
CA GLU A 141 1.82 -4.04 -7.83
C GLU A 141 2.85 -5.16 -7.83
N GLN A 142 4.14 -4.83 -7.90
CA GLN A 142 5.21 -5.83 -7.76
C GLN A 142 5.12 -6.54 -6.41
N THR A 143 4.91 -5.79 -5.31
CA THR A 143 4.74 -6.37 -3.97
C THR A 143 3.51 -7.28 -3.94
N ARG A 144 2.37 -6.81 -4.47
CA ARG A 144 1.12 -7.57 -4.54
C ARG A 144 1.29 -8.88 -5.30
N PHE A 145 1.97 -8.84 -6.44
CA PHE A 145 2.27 -10.03 -7.24
C PHE A 145 3.12 -11.04 -6.48
N LEU A 146 4.18 -10.61 -5.80
CA LEU A 146 5.05 -11.51 -5.04
C LEU A 146 4.31 -12.15 -3.86
N MET A 147 3.48 -11.39 -3.15
CA MET A 147 2.63 -11.93 -2.08
C MET A 147 1.67 -12.99 -2.62
N LYS A 148 1.06 -12.76 -3.79
CA LYS A 148 0.17 -13.74 -4.43
C LYS A 148 0.92 -14.98 -4.93
N VAL A 149 2.10 -14.82 -5.54
CA VAL A 149 2.97 -15.93 -5.93
C VAL A 149 3.30 -16.80 -4.72
N HIS A 150 3.75 -16.18 -3.62
CA HIS A 150 4.06 -16.88 -2.38
C HIS A 150 2.85 -17.65 -1.85
N ALA A 151 1.69 -17.00 -1.81
CA ALA A 151 0.45 -17.61 -1.33
C ALA A 151 0.07 -18.86 -2.16
N PHE A 152 0.13 -18.76 -3.49
CA PHE A 152 -0.16 -19.88 -4.39
C PHE A 152 0.83 -21.04 -4.21
N VAL A 153 2.14 -20.75 -4.30
CA VAL A 153 3.19 -21.77 -4.19
C VAL A 153 3.12 -22.45 -2.83
N ARG A 154 3.00 -21.70 -1.74
CA ARG A 154 2.94 -22.26 -0.38
C ARG A 154 1.69 -23.11 -0.17
N SER A 155 0.54 -22.68 -0.68
CA SER A 155 -0.71 -23.44 -0.56
C SER A 155 -0.66 -24.75 -1.38
N LYS A 156 -0.19 -24.69 -2.63
CA LYS A 156 -0.14 -25.88 -3.50
C LYS A 156 1.00 -26.85 -3.20
N ALA A 157 2.15 -26.37 -2.74
CA ALA A 157 3.28 -27.23 -2.40
C ALA A 157 3.01 -28.13 -1.18
N SER A 158 2.09 -27.73 -0.28
CA SER A 158 1.71 -28.54 0.89
C SER A 158 0.62 -29.58 0.62
N GLU A 159 -0.02 -29.56 -0.55
CA GLU A 159 -1.03 -30.55 -0.91
C GLU A 159 -0.36 -31.86 -1.37
N GLU A 160 -0.86 -33.01 -0.93
CA GLU A 160 -0.34 -34.33 -1.38
C GLU A 160 -0.65 -34.58 -2.87
N LEU A 161 -1.85 -34.17 -3.31
CA LEU A 161 -2.35 -34.30 -4.69
C LEU A 161 -2.86 -32.93 -5.18
N PRO A 162 -1.96 -32.02 -5.55
CA PRO A 162 -2.34 -30.66 -5.93
C PRO A 162 -3.11 -30.62 -7.24
N ARG A 163 -4.32 -30.10 -7.18
CA ARG A 163 -5.14 -29.81 -8.38
C ARG A 163 -4.79 -28.42 -8.90
N LEU A 164 -4.28 -28.34 -10.13
CA LEU A 164 -3.85 -27.08 -10.73
C LEU A 164 -4.84 -26.64 -11.82
N SER A 165 -5.47 -25.49 -11.60
CA SER A 165 -6.32 -24.82 -12.58
C SER A 165 -5.78 -23.42 -12.84
N PHE A 166 -5.37 -23.15 -14.09
CA PHE A 166 -4.89 -21.81 -14.46
C PHE A 166 -6.02 -20.77 -14.33
N SER A 167 -7.28 -21.16 -14.60
CA SER A 167 -8.42 -20.26 -14.43
C SER A 167 -8.60 -19.82 -12.98
N ASN A 168 -8.42 -20.73 -12.01
CA ASN A 168 -8.55 -20.39 -10.59
C ASN A 168 -7.38 -19.50 -10.15
N TYR A 169 -6.17 -19.80 -10.64
CA TYR A 169 -4.99 -18.98 -10.40
C TYR A 169 -5.16 -17.56 -10.97
N LEU A 170 -5.61 -17.44 -12.22
CA LEU A 170 -5.86 -16.16 -12.88
C LEU A 170 -6.94 -15.35 -12.16
N TYR A 171 -8.04 -15.99 -11.75
CA TYR A 171 -9.05 -15.34 -10.91
C TYR A 171 -8.45 -14.81 -9.60
N PHE A 172 -7.63 -15.63 -8.92
CA PHE A 172 -6.93 -15.20 -7.71
C PHE A 172 -6.01 -14.01 -7.96
N LEU A 173 -5.32 -13.91 -9.10
CA LEU A 173 -4.46 -12.76 -9.40
C LEU A 173 -5.21 -11.42 -9.37
N PHE A 174 -6.49 -11.39 -9.72
CA PHE A 174 -7.32 -10.18 -9.66
C PHE A 174 -8.16 -10.08 -8.39
N ALA A 175 -8.46 -11.20 -7.70
CA ALA A 175 -9.27 -11.20 -6.50
C ALA A 175 -8.70 -10.28 -5.40
N PRO A 176 -9.54 -9.52 -4.67
CA PRO A 176 -9.14 -8.60 -3.60
C PRO A 176 -8.78 -9.34 -2.29
N THR A 177 -7.94 -10.36 -2.39
CA THR A 177 -7.39 -11.13 -1.27
C THR A 177 -5.99 -11.62 -1.59
N LEU A 178 -5.16 -11.82 -0.57
CA LEU A 178 -3.81 -12.35 -0.72
C LEU A 178 -3.68 -13.80 -0.26
N ILE A 179 -4.76 -14.44 0.21
CA ILE A 179 -4.77 -15.86 0.57
C ILE A 179 -5.31 -16.67 -0.60
N TYR A 180 -4.52 -17.61 -1.13
CA TYR A 180 -4.92 -18.45 -2.25
C TYR A 180 -5.91 -19.56 -1.80
N ARG A 181 -6.98 -19.75 -2.59
CA ARG A 181 -7.93 -20.87 -2.49
C ARG A 181 -8.33 -21.30 -3.89
N ASP A 182 -8.64 -22.58 -4.06
CA ASP A 182 -9.16 -23.09 -5.33
C ASP A 182 -10.55 -22.57 -5.66
N ALA A 183 -11.35 -22.26 -4.64
CA ALA A 183 -12.67 -21.69 -4.78
C ALA A 183 -12.91 -20.65 -3.69
N TYR A 184 -13.53 -19.54 -4.07
CA TYR A 184 -13.98 -18.49 -3.17
C TYR A 184 -15.51 -18.45 -3.16
N PRO A 185 -16.14 -18.01 -2.05
CA PRO A 185 -17.57 -17.72 -2.07
C PRO A 185 -17.86 -16.63 -3.11
N ARG A 186 -18.83 -16.87 -3.98
CA ARG A 186 -19.20 -15.94 -5.06
C ARG A 186 -20.62 -15.40 -4.90
N THR A 187 -20.83 -14.16 -5.32
CA THR A 187 -22.19 -13.60 -5.44
C THR A 187 -22.90 -14.22 -6.65
N LYS A 188 -24.24 -14.33 -6.60
CA LYS A 188 -25.03 -14.96 -7.67
C LYS A 188 -25.01 -14.14 -8.96
N THR A 189 -25.07 -12.82 -8.85
CA THR A 189 -25.13 -11.85 -9.94
C THR A 189 -24.28 -10.63 -9.59
N ILE A 190 -23.87 -9.87 -10.62
CA ILE A 190 -23.20 -8.57 -10.46
C ILE A 190 -24.29 -7.50 -10.24
N ASN A 191 -24.20 -6.74 -9.16
CA ASN A 191 -25.05 -5.57 -8.92
C ASN A 191 -24.42 -4.32 -9.57
N TRP A 192 -24.83 -4.01 -10.80
CA TRP A 192 -24.29 -2.88 -11.57
C TRP A 192 -24.53 -1.50 -10.94
N ASN A 193 -25.59 -1.34 -10.14
CA ASN A 193 -25.81 -0.10 -9.39
C ASN A 193 -24.73 0.08 -8.33
N PHE A 194 -24.41 -0.99 -7.59
CA PHE A 194 -23.34 -0.99 -6.59
C PHE A 194 -21.95 -0.80 -7.24
N VAL A 195 -21.70 -1.43 -8.40
CA VAL A 195 -20.48 -1.18 -9.20
C VAL A 195 -20.35 0.29 -9.54
N THR A 196 -21.41 0.89 -10.10
CA THR A 196 -21.39 2.28 -10.56
C THR A 196 -21.19 3.24 -9.39
N GLN A 197 -21.89 3.01 -8.27
CA GLN A 197 -21.71 3.82 -7.06
C GLN A 197 -20.28 3.71 -6.52
N SER A 198 -19.76 2.49 -6.36
CA SER A 198 -18.40 2.27 -5.85
C SER A 198 -17.34 2.89 -6.77
N PHE A 199 -17.56 2.85 -8.09
CA PHE A 199 -16.67 3.50 -9.06
C PHE A 199 -16.71 5.02 -8.96
N LEU A 200 -17.90 5.63 -8.87
CA LEU A 200 -18.05 7.07 -8.71
C LEU A 200 -17.44 7.58 -7.39
N GLU A 201 -17.64 6.84 -6.29
CA GLU A 201 -17.00 7.15 -5.01
C GLU A 201 -15.48 7.04 -5.08
N TRP A 202 -14.95 6.02 -5.76
CA TRP A 202 -13.52 5.89 -5.98
C TRP A 202 -12.96 7.07 -6.79
N VAL A 203 -13.59 7.45 -7.90
CA VAL A 203 -13.17 8.59 -8.72
C VAL A 203 -13.26 9.91 -7.94
N ALA A 204 -14.36 10.14 -7.22
CA ALA A 204 -14.53 11.33 -6.39
C ALA A 204 -13.47 11.42 -5.29
N GLY A 205 -13.19 10.31 -4.61
CA GLY A 205 -12.13 10.21 -3.59
C GLY A 205 -10.72 10.38 -4.16
N PHE A 206 -10.48 10.00 -5.41
CA PHE A 206 -9.21 10.30 -6.09
C PHE A 206 -9.03 11.79 -6.36
N PHE A 207 -10.03 12.47 -6.95
CA PHE A 207 -9.99 13.93 -7.12
C PHE A 207 -9.89 14.63 -5.76
N ALA A 208 -10.49 14.05 -4.72
CA ALA A 208 -10.36 14.57 -3.37
C ALA A 208 -8.94 14.63 -2.87
N PHE A 209 -8.25 13.52 -3.03
CA PHE A 209 -6.85 13.44 -2.69
C PHE A 209 -6.01 14.45 -3.48
N VAL A 210 -6.28 14.62 -4.78
CA VAL A 210 -5.56 15.60 -5.63
C VAL A 210 -5.76 17.03 -5.11
N PHE A 211 -6.98 17.45 -4.82
CA PHE A 211 -7.23 18.80 -4.29
C PHE A 211 -6.60 18.99 -2.91
N CYS A 212 -6.71 18.01 -2.01
CA CYS A 212 -6.01 18.08 -0.73
C CYS A 212 -4.49 18.20 -0.91
N ALA A 213 -3.88 17.42 -1.81
CA ALA A 213 -2.45 17.48 -2.12
C ALA A 213 -2.04 18.87 -2.64
N MET A 214 -2.83 19.49 -3.51
CA MET A 214 -2.60 20.86 -4.02
C MET A 214 -2.57 21.92 -2.91
N ASN A 215 -3.38 21.75 -1.84
CA ASN A 215 -3.37 22.68 -0.70
C ASN A 215 -2.28 22.34 0.34
N CYS A 216 -1.87 21.08 0.43
CA CYS A 216 -0.91 20.60 1.43
C CYS A 216 0.54 20.85 1.03
N PHE A 217 0.85 20.73 -0.26
CA PHE A 217 2.21 20.81 -0.77
C PHE A 217 2.42 22.18 -1.45
N PRO A 218 3.22 23.08 -0.87
CA PRO A 218 3.53 24.38 -1.43
C PRO A 218 4.02 24.34 -2.89
N THR A 219 3.90 25.49 -3.56
CA THR A 219 4.46 25.71 -4.89
C THR A 219 5.97 25.44 -4.92
N SER A 220 6.45 25.00 -6.09
CA SER A 220 7.82 24.60 -6.39
C SER A 220 8.90 25.56 -5.86
N GLU A 221 8.62 26.86 -5.79
CA GLU A 221 9.57 27.88 -5.33
C GLU A 221 9.93 27.78 -3.85
N ARG A 222 8.96 27.45 -2.98
CA ARG A 222 9.20 27.39 -1.53
C ARG A 222 9.92 26.11 -1.13
N TRP A 223 9.79 25.04 -1.94
CA TRP A 223 10.40 23.75 -1.67
C TRP A 223 11.83 23.61 -2.20
N ALA A 224 12.30 24.57 -2.99
CA ALA A 224 13.66 24.64 -3.46
C ALA A 224 14.63 25.22 -2.39
N GLN A 225 14.16 25.54 -1.19
CA GLN A 225 15.03 26.07 -0.14
C GLN A 225 15.47 24.98 0.83
N LYS A 226 16.63 25.18 1.46
CA LYS A 226 17.09 24.34 2.57
C LYS A 226 16.16 24.54 3.76
N PHE A 227 15.61 23.45 4.31
CA PHE A 227 14.75 23.52 5.48
C PHE A 227 15.54 23.27 6.76
N THR A 228 15.28 24.08 7.77
CA THR A 228 15.66 23.79 9.15
C THR A 228 14.67 22.81 9.78
N VAL A 229 15.10 22.09 10.82
CA VAL A 229 14.22 21.16 11.55
C VAL A 229 12.97 21.87 12.10
N ASN A 230 13.11 23.12 12.56
CA ASN A 230 11.99 23.90 13.08
C ASN A 230 10.96 24.23 12.00
N GLU A 231 11.41 24.58 10.79
CA GLU A 231 10.51 24.85 9.66
C GLU A 231 9.76 23.59 9.23
N VAL A 232 10.43 22.43 9.24
CA VAL A 232 9.77 21.15 8.96
C VAL A 232 8.72 20.83 10.01
N LEU A 233 9.02 21.02 11.29
CA LEU A 233 8.05 20.83 12.37
C LEU A 233 6.86 21.78 12.25
N LEU A 234 7.09 23.06 11.92
CA LEU A 234 6.02 24.03 11.68
C LEU A 234 5.15 23.61 10.49
N LEU A 235 5.76 23.14 9.40
CA LEU A 235 5.02 22.66 8.22
C LEU A 235 4.14 21.43 8.56
N ILE A 236 4.68 20.49 9.35
CA ILE A 236 3.93 19.33 9.84
C ILE A 236 2.73 19.80 10.65
N LEU A 237 2.91 20.71 11.61
CA LEU A 237 1.85 21.20 12.48
C LEU A 237 0.78 21.99 11.71
N GLU A 238 1.18 22.91 10.82
CA GLU A 238 0.28 23.75 10.04
C GLU A 238 -0.68 22.91 9.19
N LYS A 239 -0.18 21.81 8.61
CA LYS A 239 -0.94 20.98 7.67
C LYS A 239 -1.52 19.71 8.29
N THR A 240 -1.33 19.49 9.60
CA THR A 240 -1.91 18.34 10.34
C THR A 240 -3.44 18.28 10.22
N GLY A 241 -4.14 19.42 10.08
CA GLY A 241 -5.59 19.44 9.85
C GLY A 241 -6.02 18.70 8.57
N TYR A 242 -5.23 18.78 7.50
CA TYR A 242 -5.49 18.05 6.26
C TYR A 242 -5.14 16.57 6.36
N ALA A 243 -4.26 16.19 7.29
CA ALA A 243 -3.81 14.82 7.46
C ALA A 243 -4.96 13.85 7.75
N LEU A 244 -5.90 14.24 8.61
CA LEU A 244 -7.06 13.41 8.92
C LEU A 244 -7.94 13.19 7.67
N ILE A 245 -8.17 14.25 6.90
CA ILE A 245 -8.99 14.21 5.67
C ILE A 245 -8.32 13.33 4.61
N ILE A 246 -7.01 13.51 4.40
CA ILE A 246 -6.23 12.69 3.47
C ILE A 246 -6.22 11.23 3.90
N LEU A 247 -5.93 10.95 5.17
CA LEU A 247 -5.87 9.60 5.72
C LEU A 247 -7.20 8.87 5.58
N THR A 248 -8.30 9.49 6.02
CA THR A 248 -9.65 8.90 5.95
C THR A 248 -10.15 8.82 4.52
N GLY A 249 -9.85 9.82 3.68
CA GLY A 249 -10.16 9.83 2.26
C GLY A 249 -9.46 8.70 1.52
N ILE A 250 -8.15 8.52 1.72
CA ILE A 250 -7.39 7.39 1.16
C ILE A 250 -7.99 6.06 1.62
N PHE A 251 -8.32 5.94 2.91
CA PHE A 251 -8.91 4.72 3.45
C PHE A 251 -10.23 4.36 2.76
N VAL A 252 -11.18 5.29 2.70
CA VAL A 252 -12.48 5.07 2.03
C VAL A 252 -12.27 4.79 0.54
N THR A 253 -11.44 5.58 -0.12
CA THR A 253 -11.21 5.45 -1.57
C THR A 253 -10.60 4.08 -1.94
N LEU A 254 -9.55 3.66 -1.24
CA LEU A 254 -8.82 2.44 -1.57
C LEU A 254 -9.42 1.20 -0.90
N TRP A 255 -9.57 1.17 0.43
CA TRP A 255 -10.00 -0.04 1.14
C TRP A 255 -11.49 -0.30 1.05
N HIS A 256 -12.31 0.74 0.91
CA HIS A 256 -13.75 0.59 0.74
C HIS A 256 -14.13 0.57 -0.74
N SER A 257 -14.12 1.72 -1.43
CA SER A 257 -14.74 1.86 -2.75
C SER A 257 -14.00 1.06 -3.83
N PHE A 258 -12.66 1.13 -3.91
CA PHE A 258 -11.88 0.38 -4.91
C PHE A 258 -11.96 -1.15 -4.71
N HIS A 259 -11.79 -1.64 -3.48
CA HIS A 259 -11.88 -3.09 -3.22
C HIS A 259 -13.31 -3.62 -3.45
N ASN A 260 -14.35 -2.87 -3.04
CA ASN A 260 -15.74 -3.26 -3.29
C ASN A 260 -16.08 -3.25 -4.78
N PHE A 261 -15.58 -2.27 -5.55
CA PHE A 261 -15.71 -2.23 -7.00
C PHE A 261 -15.17 -3.52 -7.64
N TRP A 262 -13.91 -3.87 -7.37
CA TRP A 262 -13.30 -5.09 -7.91
C TRP A 262 -13.95 -6.36 -7.38
N ALA A 263 -14.37 -6.39 -6.11
CA ALA A 263 -15.06 -7.53 -5.53
C ALA A 263 -16.40 -7.79 -6.22
N GLU A 264 -17.18 -6.75 -6.51
CA GLU A 264 -18.45 -6.88 -7.22
C GLU A 264 -18.24 -7.33 -8.66
N ILE A 265 -17.31 -6.71 -9.41
CA ILE A 265 -16.98 -7.08 -10.79
C ILE A 265 -16.54 -8.55 -10.91
N LEU A 266 -15.73 -9.04 -9.96
CA LEU A 266 -15.25 -10.42 -9.93
C LEU A 266 -16.27 -11.40 -9.32
N GLN A 267 -17.37 -10.91 -8.77
CA GLN A 267 -18.32 -11.66 -7.95
C GLN A 267 -17.64 -12.32 -6.73
N PHE A 268 -16.68 -11.64 -6.11
CA PHE A 268 -16.03 -12.06 -4.88
C PHE A 268 -16.90 -11.72 -3.66
N GLY A 269 -17.30 -12.75 -2.90
CA GLY A 269 -18.31 -12.62 -1.84
C GLY A 269 -17.79 -12.21 -0.46
N ASP A 270 -16.50 -12.38 -0.15
CA ASP A 270 -15.95 -12.04 1.17
C ASP A 270 -15.39 -10.62 1.20
N ARG A 271 -16.21 -9.63 1.56
CA ARG A 271 -15.83 -8.21 1.49
C ARG A 271 -15.23 -7.64 2.78
N LEU A 272 -14.70 -8.50 3.66
CA LEU A 272 -14.02 -8.05 4.89
C LEU A 272 -12.56 -7.67 4.62
N PHE A 273 -12.36 -6.55 3.93
CA PHE A 273 -11.02 -6.00 3.65
C PHE A 273 -10.40 -5.29 4.87
N TYR A 274 -11.25 -4.83 5.78
CA TYR A 274 -10.91 -4.17 7.04
C TYR A 274 -11.97 -4.48 8.09
N SER A 275 -11.74 -4.10 9.34
CA SER A 275 -12.72 -4.14 10.44
C SER A 275 -12.87 -2.75 11.06
N ASP A 276 -13.58 -2.64 12.18
CA ASP A 276 -13.79 -1.44 13.00
C ASP A 276 -12.50 -0.91 13.67
N TRP A 277 -11.46 -0.65 12.88
CA TRP A 277 -10.14 -0.21 13.35
C TRP A 277 -10.17 1.18 14.01
N TRP A 278 -11.16 2.01 13.69
CA TRP A 278 -11.33 3.34 14.27
C TRP A 278 -11.75 3.33 15.74
N ASN A 279 -12.27 2.20 16.22
CA ASN A 279 -12.66 1.98 17.62
C ASN A 279 -11.57 1.27 18.44
N GLU A 280 -10.40 1.00 17.85
CA GLU A 280 -9.34 0.27 18.52
C GLU A 280 -8.61 1.11 19.58
N HIS A 281 -8.30 0.46 20.70
CA HIS A 281 -7.59 1.07 21.83
C HIS A 281 -6.12 0.62 21.92
N THR A 282 -5.74 -0.38 21.12
CA THR A 282 -4.39 -0.95 21.13
C THR A 282 -3.78 -0.87 19.74
N TYR A 283 -2.50 -0.55 19.67
CA TYR A 283 -1.78 -0.49 18.39
C TYR A 283 -1.80 -1.86 17.68
N ASN A 284 -1.68 -2.96 18.45
CA ASN A 284 -1.81 -4.32 17.93
C ASN A 284 -3.21 -4.61 17.36
N GLY A 285 -4.28 -4.20 18.05
CA GLY A 285 -5.65 -4.34 17.55
C GLY A 285 -5.87 -3.56 16.26
N TRP A 286 -5.36 -2.33 16.20
CA TRP A 286 -5.41 -1.49 15.00
C TRP A 286 -4.70 -2.15 13.81
N LEU A 287 -3.46 -2.63 13.99
CA LEU A 287 -2.68 -3.29 12.94
C LEU A 287 -3.41 -4.50 12.33
N VAL A 288 -4.16 -5.24 13.15
CA VAL A 288 -4.89 -6.43 12.72
C VAL A 288 -6.20 -6.08 11.99
N LYS A 289 -6.74 -4.89 12.20
CA LYS A 289 -8.06 -4.47 11.70
C LYS A 289 -8.02 -3.52 10.51
N TRP A 290 -6.99 -2.67 10.37
CA TRP A 290 -6.99 -1.60 9.35
C TRP A 290 -6.90 -2.15 7.92
N ASN A 291 -6.05 -3.15 7.69
CA ASN A 291 -5.85 -3.79 6.39
C ASN A 291 -5.79 -5.30 6.56
N LYS A 292 -6.96 -5.94 6.60
CA LYS A 292 -7.05 -7.40 6.78
C LYS A 292 -6.44 -8.18 5.63
N VAL A 293 -6.45 -7.62 4.41
CA VAL A 293 -5.93 -8.30 3.22
C VAL A 293 -4.44 -8.61 3.39
N VAL A 294 -3.65 -7.61 3.78
CA VAL A 294 -2.20 -7.76 4.05
C VAL A 294 -1.97 -8.48 5.38
N GLN A 295 -2.74 -8.13 6.42
CA GLN A 295 -2.61 -8.75 7.72
C GLN A 295 -2.80 -10.26 7.68
N ASP A 296 -3.82 -10.75 6.97
CA ASP A 296 -4.07 -12.18 6.85
C ASP A 296 -2.88 -12.87 6.17
N TRP A 297 -2.30 -12.26 5.13
CA TRP A 297 -1.12 -12.82 4.48
C TRP A 297 0.07 -12.91 5.43
N LEU A 298 0.37 -11.84 6.16
CA LEU A 298 1.45 -11.81 7.16
C LEU A 298 1.19 -12.83 8.28
N TYR A 299 -0.05 -12.98 8.72
CA TYR A 299 -0.41 -13.93 9.76
C TYR A 299 -0.26 -15.38 9.30
N TYR A 300 -0.86 -15.75 8.16
CA TYR A 300 -0.89 -17.14 7.71
C TYR A 300 0.44 -17.62 7.13
N TYR A 301 1.13 -16.78 6.37
CA TYR A 301 2.32 -17.20 5.62
C TYR A 301 3.65 -16.80 6.26
N VAL A 302 3.64 -15.91 7.26
CA VAL A 302 4.86 -15.50 7.96
C VAL A 302 4.78 -15.85 9.44
N TYR A 303 3.81 -15.29 10.18
CA TYR A 303 3.70 -15.49 11.63
C TYR A 303 3.50 -16.97 12.01
N LEU A 304 2.48 -17.62 11.44
CA LEU A 304 2.17 -19.02 11.77
C LEU A 304 3.26 -19.97 11.28
N GLU A 305 3.81 -19.73 10.10
CA GLU A 305 4.88 -20.58 9.55
C GLU A 305 6.16 -20.47 10.37
N PHE A 306 6.54 -19.26 10.82
CA PHE A 306 7.66 -19.05 11.74
C PHE A 306 7.43 -19.80 13.05
N ARG A 307 6.25 -19.66 13.65
CA ARG A 307 5.90 -20.32 14.92
C ARG A 307 5.94 -21.85 14.82
N LYS A 308 5.53 -22.41 13.69
CA LYS A 308 5.48 -23.87 13.48
C LYS A 308 6.81 -24.49 13.07
N HIS A 309 7.57 -23.81 12.22
CA HIS A 309 8.71 -24.41 11.52
C HIS A 309 10.07 -23.87 11.94
N ILE A 310 10.14 -22.70 12.57
CA ILE A 310 11.41 -22.06 12.98
C ILE A 310 11.53 -22.07 14.50
N CYS A 311 10.63 -21.39 15.20
CA CYS A 311 10.68 -21.27 16.65
C CYS A 311 9.30 -20.90 17.21
N ASP A 312 8.84 -21.61 18.23
CA ASP A 312 7.56 -21.36 18.91
C ASP A 312 7.62 -20.17 19.88
N ASN A 313 8.25 -19.06 19.48
CA ASN A 313 8.38 -17.85 20.28
C ASN A 313 7.51 -16.71 19.70
N VAL A 314 6.55 -16.23 20.49
CA VAL A 314 5.62 -15.16 20.12
C VAL A 314 6.35 -13.88 19.71
N LEU A 315 7.36 -13.47 20.49
CA LEU A 315 8.09 -12.23 20.29
C LEU A 315 8.90 -12.28 19.00
N LEU A 316 9.67 -13.36 18.79
CA LEU A 316 10.46 -13.52 17.57
C LEU A 316 9.58 -13.57 16.31
N ALA A 317 8.42 -14.24 16.37
CA ALA A 317 7.48 -14.27 15.27
C ALA A 317 6.89 -12.88 14.97
N LYS A 318 6.52 -12.11 16.01
CA LYS A 318 6.07 -10.72 15.84
C LYS A 318 7.17 -9.85 15.24
N LEU A 319 8.39 -9.91 15.78
CA LEU A 319 9.55 -9.15 15.28
C LEU A 319 9.84 -9.47 13.81
N THR A 320 9.73 -10.74 13.41
CA THR A 320 9.95 -11.16 12.01
C THR A 320 8.91 -10.54 11.08
N VAL A 321 7.62 -10.55 11.47
CA VAL A 321 6.55 -9.91 10.68
C VAL A 321 6.77 -8.40 10.57
N PHE A 322 7.12 -7.74 11.68
CA PHE A 322 7.41 -6.31 11.71
C PHE A 322 8.61 -5.93 10.84
N LEU A 323 9.70 -6.68 10.95
CA LEU A 323 10.91 -6.44 10.17
C LEU A 323 10.65 -6.63 8.67
N LEU A 324 9.93 -7.69 8.29
CA LEU A 324 9.54 -7.90 6.90
C LEU A 324 8.69 -6.75 6.36
N SER A 325 7.68 -6.32 7.15
CA SER A 325 6.84 -5.18 6.78
C SER A 325 7.67 -3.90 6.62
N PHE A 326 8.56 -3.61 7.58
CA PHE A 326 9.47 -2.47 7.53
C PHE A 326 10.34 -2.47 6.27
N VAL A 327 11.00 -3.59 5.95
CA VAL A 327 11.88 -3.68 4.78
C VAL A 327 11.14 -3.40 3.48
N VAL A 328 9.92 -3.92 3.33
CA VAL A 328 9.11 -3.69 2.12
C VAL A 328 8.62 -2.24 2.03
N HIS A 329 8.17 -1.65 3.14
CA HIS A 329 7.77 -0.23 3.17
C HIS A 329 8.96 0.69 2.87
N GLU A 330 10.13 0.42 3.48
CA GLU A 330 11.34 1.19 3.22
C GLU A 330 11.79 1.04 1.77
N TRP A 331 11.65 -0.14 1.17
CA TRP A 331 11.94 -0.33 -0.26
C TRP A 331 11.03 0.51 -1.17
N VAL A 332 9.73 0.60 -0.88
CA VAL A 332 8.80 1.46 -1.63
C VAL A 332 9.19 2.94 -1.46
N VAL A 333 9.42 3.38 -0.21
CA VAL A 333 9.85 4.76 0.09
C VAL A 333 11.17 5.09 -0.58
N PHE A 334 12.12 4.17 -0.58
CA PHE A 334 13.41 4.31 -1.24
C PHE A 334 13.26 4.44 -2.75
N CYS A 335 12.38 3.66 -3.37
CA CYS A 335 12.09 3.82 -4.79
C CYS A 335 11.43 5.18 -5.08
N CYS A 336 10.51 5.63 -4.22
CA CYS A 336 9.83 6.91 -4.38
C CYS A 336 10.76 8.10 -4.22
N THR A 337 11.60 8.12 -3.19
CA THR A 337 12.44 9.27 -2.85
C THR A 337 13.80 9.22 -3.52
N GLY A 338 14.34 8.03 -3.81
CA GLY A 338 15.70 7.85 -4.30
C GLY A 338 16.76 7.81 -3.20
N GLY A 339 16.37 7.65 -1.93
CA GLY A 339 17.24 7.52 -0.77
C GLY A 339 16.55 6.84 0.42
N LEU A 340 17.32 6.45 1.41
CA LEU A 340 16.79 5.97 2.69
C LEU A 340 16.32 7.17 3.50
N VAL A 341 15.12 7.07 4.05
CA VAL A 341 14.53 8.13 4.86
C VAL A 341 14.28 7.56 6.25
N PRO A 342 14.97 8.05 7.30
CA PRO A 342 14.92 7.44 8.62
C PRO A 342 13.53 7.49 9.29
N VAL A 343 12.58 8.23 8.72
CA VAL A 343 11.20 8.33 9.22
C VAL A 343 10.50 6.98 9.21
N THR A 344 10.65 6.15 8.18
CA THR A 344 10.02 4.81 8.17
C THR A 344 10.54 3.97 9.32
N PHE A 345 11.86 3.97 9.54
CA PHE A 345 12.49 3.24 10.65
C PHE A 345 11.99 3.75 11.99
N PHE A 346 11.93 5.07 12.16
CA PHE A 346 11.43 5.69 13.39
C PHE A 346 9.96 5.31 13.67
N VAL A 347 9.09 5.44 12.67
CA VAL A 347 7.66 5.14 12.80
C VAL A 347 7.42 3.65 13.06
N PHE A 348 8.07 2.73 12.34
CA PHE A 348 7.84 1.30 12.49
C PHE A 348 8.57 0.69 13.70
N VAL A 349 9.85 1.02 13.90
CA VAL A 349 10.73 0.34 14.85
C VAL A 349 10.80 1.08 16.19
N VAL A 350 10.99 2.39 16.18
CA VAL A 350 11.15 3.18 17.41
C VAL A 350 9.81 3.44 18.09
N VAL A 351 8.76 3.70 17.31
CA VAL A 351 7.42 4.00 17.84
C VAL A 351 6.49 2.80 17.74
N GLY A 352 6.27 2.27 16.54
CA GLY A 352 5.26 1.24 16.28
C GLY A 352 5.48 -0.06 17.06
N LEU A 353 6.70 -0.61 17.03
CA LEU A 353 7.01 -1.87 17.69
C LEU A 353 6.81 -1.79 19.23
N PRO A 354 7.37 -0.82 19.98
CA PRO A 354 7.08 -0.68 21.41
C PRO A 354 5.59 -0.57 21.72
N LEU A 355 4.84 0.20 20.94
CA LEU A 355 3.39 0.37 21.12
C LEU A 355 2.60 -0.95 20.99
N THR A 356 3.14 -1.99 20.37
CA THR A 356 2.48 -3.30 20.32
C THR A 356 2.49 -4.06 21.65
N PHE A 357 3.40 -3.70 22.56
CA PHE A 357 3.54 -4.34 23.87
C PHE A 357 2.82 -3.60 24.98
N PHE A 358 2.45 -2.34 24.75
CA PHE A 358 1.69 -1.55 25.70
C PHE A 358 0.19 -1.76 25.53
N GLU A 359 -0.46 -2.18 26.60
CA GLU A 359 -1.91 -2.14 26.72
C GLU A 359 -2.32 -0.78 27.31
N ILE A 360 -3.05 0.01 26.53
CA ILE A 360 -3.51 1.32 26.97
C ILE A 360 -4.94 1.17 27.52
N PRO A 361 -5.30 1.80 28.67
CA PRO A 361 -6.63 1.71 29.25
C PRO A 361 -7.74 2.07 28.25
N LYS A 362 -8.81 1.28 28.24
CA LYS A 362 -9.95 1.46 27.33
C LYS A 362 -10.83 2.63 27.75
N ASN A 363 -10.40 3.85 27.46
CA ASN A 363 -11.17 5.06 27.67
C ASN A 363 -11.09 6.00 26.45
N MET A 364 -12.01 6.97 26.40
CA MET A 364 -12.07 7.94 25.30
C MET A 364 -10.75 8.71 25.12
N PHE A 365 -10.09 9.06 26.23
CA PHE A 365 -8.82 9.79 26.22
C PHE A 365 -7.73 9.03 25.45
N THR A 366 -7.64 7.73 25.66
CA THR A 366 -6.70 6.84 24.96
C THR A 366 -6.98 6.77 23.47
N VAL A 367 -8.25 6.72 23.07
CA VAL A 367 -8.64 6.75 21.65
C VAL A 367 -8.18 8.05 21.01
N VAL A 368 -8.42 9.20 21.68
CA VAL A 368 -8.01 10.51 21.17
C VAL A 368 -6.48 10.59 21.02
N ILE A 369 -5.71 10.15 22.02
CA ILE A 369 -4.24 10.12 21.93
C ILE A 369 -3.76 9.23 20.78
N PHE A 370 -4.37 8.05 20.63
CA PHE A 370 -4.05 7.15 19.53
C PHE A 370 -4.28 7.85 18.18
N TRP A 371 -5.43 8.50 18.00
CA TRP A 371 -5.73 9.25 16.77
C TRP A 371 -4.75 10.41 16.55
N CYS A 372 -4.47 11.23 17.56
CA CYS A 372 -3.51 12.32 17.44
C CYS A 372 -2.11 11.82 17.05
N SER A 373 -1.63 10.76 17.70
CA SER A 373 -0.32 10.18 17.39
C SER A 373 -0.28 9.58 15.98
N PHE A 374 -1.35 8.91 15.55
CA PHE A 374 -1.44 8.29 14.24
C PHE A 374 -1.49 9.33 13.12
N ILE A 375 -2.30 10.38 13.28
CA ILE A 375 -2.41 11.50 12.33
C ILE A 375 -1.04 12.20 12.21
N LEU A 376 -0.39 12.50 13.35
CA LEU A 376 0.91 13.15 13.36
C LEU A 376 1.98 12.30 12.68
N ALA A 377 2.04 10.99 12.97
CA ALA A 377 3.01 10.08 12.37
C ALA A 377 2.80 9.94 10.85
N PHE A 378 1.55 9.76 10.43
CA PHE A 378 1.19 9.66 9.01
C PHE A 378 1.56 10.92 8.25
N PHE A 379 1.21 12.09 8.80
CA PHE A 379 1.50 13.37 8.14
C PHE A 379 2.99 13.72 8.12
N SER A 380 3.71 13.39 9.19
CA SER A 380 5.17 13.55 9.25
C SER A 380 5.84 12.74 8.16
N ALA A 381 5.42 11.49 7.96
CA ALA A 381 5.93 10.64 6.88
C ALA A 381 5.65 11.26 5.50
N PHE A 382 4.40 11.62 5.21
CA PHE A 382 4.04 12.26 3.93
C PHE A 382 4.84 13.54 3.65
N THR A 383 4.98 14.40 4.66
CA THR A 383 5.70 15.67 4.53
C THR A 383 7.17 15.43 4.24
N VAL A 384 7.84 14.60 5.05
CA VAL A 384 9.27 14.33 4.89
C VAL A 384 9.56 13.61 3.57
N PHE A 385 8.74 12.63 3.17
CA PHE A 385 8.92 11.94 1.89
C PHE A 385 8.75 12.90 0.71
N SER A 386 7.81 13.83 0.79
CA SER A 386 7.57 14.79 -0.28
C SER A 386 8.71 15.82 -0.37
N LEU A 387 9.20 16.31 0.76
CA LEU A 387 10.39 17.19 0.82
C LEU A 387 11.62 16.50 0.26
N GLU A 388 11.87 15.25 0.65
CA GLU A 388 13.04 14.50 0.19
C GLU A 388 12.97 14.19 -1.30
N TRP A 389 11.81 13.75 -1.79
CA TRP A 389 11.58 13.55 -3.22
C TRP A 389 11.84 14.82 -4.01
N TYR A 390 11.30 15.95 -3.54
CA TYR A 390 11.47 17.24 -4.20
C TYR A 390 12.95 17.67 -4.23
N ALA A 391 13.63 17.65 -3.08
CA ALA A 391 15.04 18.01 -2.99
C ALA A 391 15.94 17.16 -3.89
N ARG A 392 15.66 15.84 -4.00
CA ARG A 392 16.39 14.93 -4.89
C ARG A 392 16.08 15.16 -6.37
N SER A 393 14.83 15.51 -6.70
CA SER A 393 14.42 15.80 -8.08
C SER A 393 15.09 17.06 -8.63
N GLN A 394 15.28 18.08 -7.80
CA GLN A 394 15.88 19.37 -8.21
C GLN A 394 17.41 19.33 -8.26
N SER A 395 18.05 18.45 -7.48
CA SER A 395 19.51 18.34 -7.40
C SER A 395 19.97 16.90 -7.68
N PRO A 396 19.87 16.42 -8.94
CA PRO A 396 20.35 15.08 -9.29
C PRO A 396 21.87 15.01 -9.20
N VAL A 397 22.39 13.93 -8.59
CA VAL A 397 23.84 13.70 -8.45
C VAL A 397 24.29 12.73 -9.54
N THR A 398 25.32 13.12 -10.30
CA THR A 398 25.85 12.34 -11.43
C THR A 398 26.67 11.12 -11.00
N ASN A 399 27.37 11.21 -9.86
CA ASN A 399 28.16 10.11 -9.27
C ASN A 399 27.83 9.94 -7.78
N PRO A 400 26.74 9.24 -7.45
CA PRO A 400 26.28 9.14 -6.07
C PRO A 400 27.22 8.25 -5.25
N THR A 401 27.61 8.76 -4.08
CA THR A 401 28.28 8.00 -3.02
C THR A 401 27.24 7.31 -2.12
N PHE A 402 27.69 6.41 -1.25
CA PHE A 402 26.79 5.78 -0.26
C PHE A 402 26.05 6.83 0.61
N TRP A 403 26.75 7.89 1.01
CA TRP A 403 26.18 8.94 1.86
C TRP A 403 25.08 9.73 1.19
N ASP A 404 25.11 9.86 -0.14
CA ASP A 404 24.03 10.50 -0.90
C ASP A 404 22.69 9.79 -0.77
N PHE A 405 22.70 8.49 -0.46
CA PHE A 405 21.48 7.70 -0.24
C PHE A 405 21.03 7.71 1.22
N VAL A 406 21.89 8.03 2.19
CA VAL A 406 21.56 7.93 3.62
C VAL A 406 21.24 9.30 4.23
N VAL A 407 21.90 10.35 3.75
CA VAL A 407 21.74 11.71 4.29
C VAL A 407 20.52 12.37 3.63
N PRO A 408 19.55 12.86 4.41
CA PRO A 408 18.40 13.58 3.87
C PRO A 408 18.83 14.85 3.15
N ARG A 409 18.41 15.01 1.90
CA ARG A 409 18.77 16.16 1.06
C ARG A 409 17.98 17.41 1.40
N PHE A 410 16.74 17.29 1.88
CA PHE A 410 15.97 18.47 2.26
C PHE A 410 16.60 19.28 3.42
N LEU A 411 17.50 18.65 4.20
CA LEU A 411 18.27 19.30 5.28
C LEU A 411 19.64 19.82 4.84
N THR A 412 20.17 19.34 3.72
CA THR A 412 21.59 19.52 3.37
C THR A 412 21.81 20.24 2.05
N CYS A 413 20.89 20.12 1.10
CA CYS A 413 21.05 20.69 -0.22
C CYS A 413 20.52 22.13 -0.26
N ASP A 414 21.40 23.07 -0.61
CA ASP A 414 21.00 24.41 -1.03
C ASP A 414 20.48 24.31 -2.47
N CYS A 415 19.22 23.91 -2.64
CA CYS A 415 18.57 23.81 -3.97
C CYS A 415 18.25 25.21 -4.53
N VAL A 416 19.21 26.13 -4.56
CA VAL A 416 19.01 27.46 -5.16
C VAL A 416 18.51 27.25 -6.58
N LEU A 417 17.27 27.66 -6.85
CA LEU A 417 16.72 27.76 -8.20
C LEU A 417 17.77 28.50 -9.05
N LYS A 418 18.39 27.80 -9.99
CA LYS A 418 18.99 28.47 -11.14
C LYS A 418 17.81 29.01 -11.93
N ILE A 419 17.41 30.24 -11.60
CA ILE A 419 16.40 31.04 -12.29
C ILE A 419 16.74 31.10 -13.78
#